data_AF-A0A943NXQ2-F1
#
_entry.id   AF-A0A943NXQ2-F1
#
_cell.length_a   1.000
_cell.length_b   1.000
_cell.length_c   1.000
_cell.angle_alpha   90.00
_cell.angle_beta   90.00
_cell.angle_gamma   90.00
#
_symmetry.space_group_name_H-M   'P 1'
#
loop_
_entity.id
_entity.type
_entity.pdbx_description
1 polymer ?
#
loop_
_entity_poly.entity_id
_entity_poly.type
_entity_poly.pdbx_seq_one_letter_code
_entity_poly.pdbx_strand_id
1 'polypeptide(L)' 'MQELKSIREARQKPFLKEASRFNQEAVAAELGVTVQTYRSYEKDPSLMKLPTATKLASILGCKVSDFYLPMKGN' A
#
# COMPACT_ATOMS: atom_id res chain seq x y z
N MET A 1 0.31 17.02 -5.82
CA MET A 1 0.80 15.63 -5.63
C MET A 1 -0.43 14.76 -5.48
N GLN A 2 -0.67 13.81 -6.38
CA GLN A 2 -1.78 12.87 -6.19
C GLN A 2 -1.34 11.80 -5.19
N GLU A 3 -2.02 11.78 -4.06
CA GLU A 3 -1.68 10.97 -2.90
C GLU A 3 -2.12 9.52 -3.11
N LEU A 4 -1.35 8.58 -2.56
CA LEU A 4 -1.66 7.14 -2.50
C LEU A 4 -3.14 6.85 -2.15
N LYS A 5 -3.74 7.73 -1.34
CA LYS A 5 -5.14 7.72 -0.95
C LYS A 5 -6.08 7.67 -2.15
N SER A 6 -5.82 8.46 -3.19
CA SER A 6 -6.61 8.48 -4.43
C SER A 6 -6.48 7.17 -5.23
N ILE A 7 -5.34 6.49 -5.17
CA ILE A 7 -5.13 5.20 -5.85
C ILE A 7 -5.93 4.09 -5.14
N ARG A 8 -5.94 4.09 -3.80
CA ARG A 8 -6.75 3.16 -3.00
C ARG A 8 -8.25 3.35 -3.26
N GLU A 9 -8.73 4.59 -3.21
CA GLU A 9 -10.15 4.91 -3.41
C GLU A 9 -10.61 4.66 -4.85
N ALA A 10 -9.75 4.88 -5.85
CA ALA A 10 -10.05 4.57 -7.25
C ALA A 10 -10.17 3.05 -7.50
N ARG A 11 -9.38 2.23 -6.82
CA ARG A 11 -9.43 0.76 -6.93
C ARG A 11 -10.56 0.12 -6.11
N GLN A 12 -11.13 0.82 -5.13
CA GLN A 12 -12.33 0.36 -4.41
C GLN A 12 -13.59 0.34 -5.30
N LYS A 13 -13.65 1.16 -6.36
CA LYS A 13 -14.87 1.37 -7.15
C LYS A 13 -15.35 0.19 -8.01
N PRO A 14 -14.51 -0.68 -8.62
CA PRO A 14 -15.02 -1.80 -9.42
C PRO A 14 -15.30 -3.08 -8.61
N PHE A 15 -14.81 -3.21 -7.38
CA PHE A 15 -14.82 -4.47 -6.61
C PHE A 15 -15.49 -4.32 -5.24
N LEU A 16 -16.72 -3.80 -5.20
CA LEU A 16 -17.50 -3.60 -3.97
C LEU A 16 -17.66 -4.86 -3.08
N LYS A 17 -17.44 -6.06 -3.62
CA LYS A 17 -17.41 -7.32 -2.84
C LYS A 17 -16.07 -7.64 -2.16
N GLU A 18 -14.97 -7.01 -2.58
CA GLU A 18 -13.62 -7.26 -2.04
C GLU A 18 -13.06 -6.08 -1.24
N ALA A 19 -13.78 -4.94 -1.17
CA ALA A 19 -13.37 -3.77 -0.39
C ALA A 19 -13.11 -4.07 1.09
N SER A 20 -13.75 -5.10 1.66
CA SER A 20 -13.50 -5.59 3.02
C SER A 20 -12.12 -6.25 3.19
N ARG A 21 -11.52 -6.78 2.13
CA ARG A 21 -10.16 -7.35 2.11
C ARG A 21 -9.06 -6.29 2.05
N PHE A 22 -9.41 -5.06 1.70
CA PHE A 22 -8.47 -3.94 1.54
C PHE A 22 -8.57 -2.91 2.67
N ASN A 23 -9.16 -3.28 3.81
CA ASN A 23 -9.06 -2.44 5.00
C ASN A 23 -7.63 -2.51 5.58
N GLN A 24 -7.24 -1.50 6.37
CA GLN A 24 -5.87 -1.39 6.92
C GLN A 24 -5.46 -2.62 7.74
N GLU A 25 -6.42 -3.26 8.40
CA GLU A 25 -6.18 -4.42 9.27
C GLU A 25 -5.86 -5.67 8.46
N ALA A 26 -6.65 -5.92 7.41
CA ALA A 26 -6.45 -7.03 6.49
C ALA A 26 -5.12 -6.92 5.74
N VAL A 27 -4.78 -5.72 5.24
CA VAL A 27 -3.51 -5.50 4.55
C VAL A 27 -2.32 -5.62 5.49
N ALA A 28 -2.43 -5.09 6.73
CA ALA A 28 -1.38 -5.26 7.73
C ALA A 28 -1.16 -6.74 8.10
N ALA A 29 -2.24 -7.50 8.28
CA ALA A 29 -2.17 -8.94 8.55
C ALA A 29 -1.50 -9.72 7.42
N GLU A 30 -1.88 -9.47 6.16
CA GLU A 30 -1.26 -10.07 4.97
C GLU A 30 0.22 -9.70 4.83
N LEU A 31 0.59 -8.47 5.19
CA LEU A 31 1.98 -8.03 5.21
C LEU A 31 2.78 -8.59 6.39
N GLY A 32 2.14 -9.12 7.42
CA GLY A 32 2.79 -9.58 8.65
C GLY A 32 3.31 -8.41 9.51
N VAL A 33 2.66 -7.25 9.45
CA VAL A 33 3.02 -6.05 10.23
C VAL A 33 1.86 -5.60 11.10
N THR A 34 2.11 -4.70 12.05
CA THR A 34 1.02 -4.10 12.82
C THR A 34 0.22 -3.11 11.97
N VAL A 35 -1.05 -2.90 12.32
CA VAL A 35 -1.90 -1.88 11.68
C VAL A 35 -1.28 -0.49 11.80
N GLN A 36 -0.61 -0.20 12.91
CA GLN A 36 0.10 1.06 13.11
C GLN A 36 1.28 1.20 12.15
N THR A 37 2.06 0.14 11.95
CA THR A 37 3.14 0.09 10.95
C THR A 37 2.60 0.35 9.54
N TYR A 38 1.49 -0.30 9.18
CA TYR A 38 0.86 -0.07 7.88
C TYR A 38 0.36 1.38 7.71
N ARG A 39 -0.23 1.98 8.75
CA ARG A 39 -0.60 3.41 8.75
C ARG A 39 0.61 4.33 8.56
N SER A 40 1.77 3.97 9.12
CA SER A 40 3.01 4.71 8.87
C SER A 40 3.45 4.60 7.41
N TYR A 41 3.31 3.42 6.78
CA TYR A 41 3.58 3.23 5.36
C TYR A 41 2.63 4.02 4.45
N GLU A 42 1.34 4.12 4.81
CA GLU A 42 0.38 4.95 4.06
C GLU A 42 0.70 6.44 4.15
N LYS A 43 1.29 6.90 5.27
CA LYS A 43 1.74 8.28 5.46
C LYS A 43 3.06 8.58 4.76
N ASP A 44 4.00 7.64 4.84
CA ASP A 44 5.33 7.75 4.26
C ASP A 44 5.77 6.39 3.69
N PRO A 45 5.58 6.17 2.37
CA PRO A 45 5.99 4.94 1.70
C PRO A 45 7.50 4.68 1.72
N SER A 46 8.33 5.70 1.99
CA SER A 46 9.79 5.53 2.07
C SER A 46 10.23 4.69 3.28
N LEU A 47 9.36 4.57 4.29
CA LEU A 47 9.56 3.71 5.45
C LEU A 47 9.45 2.21 5.11
N MET A 48 8.90 1.86 3.95
CA MET A 48 8.83 0.47 3.50
C MET A 48 10.17 0.00 2.94
N LYS A 49 10.61 -1.17 3.40
CA LYS A 49 11.68 -1.90 2.72
C LYS A 49 11.17 -2.44 1.40
N LEU A 50 12.05 -2.53 0.39
CA LEU A 50 11.70 -3.02 -0.94
C LEU A 50 10.96 -4.39 -0.94
N PRO A 51 11.35 -5.40 -0.13
CA PRO A 51 10.60 -6.66 -0.06
C PRO A 51 9.14 -6.49 0.39
N THR A 52 8.90 -5.60 1.36
CA THR A 52 7.55 -5.27 1.85
C THR A 52 6.75 -4.55 0.77
N ALA A 53 7.39 -3.61 0.06
CA ALA A 53 6.75 -2.91 -1.06
C ALA A 53 6.39 -3.88 -2.20
N THR A 54 7.26 -4.82 -2.55
CA THR A 54 6.97 -5.86 -3.56
C THR A 54 5.79 -6.73 -3.15
N LYS A 55 5.72 -7.15 -1.87
CA LYS A 55 4.60 -7.94 -1.35
C LYS A 55 3.29 -7.14 -1.41
N LEU A 56 3.32 -5.87 -0.99
CA LEU A 56 2.16 -4.97 -1.04
C LEU A 56 1.68 -4.76 -2.48
N ALA A 57 2.59 -4.56 -3.43
CA ALA A 57 2.27 -4.42 -4.85
C ALA A 57 1.56 -5.67 -5.39
N SER A 58 2.02 -6.86 -5.00
CA SER A 58 1.36 -8.13 -5.35
C SER A 58 -0.04 -8.26 -4.75
N ILE A 59 -0.22 -7.87 -3.47
CA ILE A 59 -1.53 -7.91 -2.78
C ILE A 59 -2.52 -6.95 -3.44
N LEU A 60 -2.06 -5.75 -3.82
CA LEU A 60 -2.88 -4.71 -4.41
C LEU A 60 -3.05 -4.85 -5.93
N GLY A 61 -2.31 -5.76 -6.57
CA GLY A 61 -2.29 -5.92 -8.04
C GLY A 61 -1.75 -4.69 -8.76
N CYS A 62 -0.74 -4.01 -8.20
CA CYS A 62 -0.11 -2.83 -8.78
C CYS A 62 1.41 -3.01 -8.93
N LYS A 63 2.11 -2.02 -9.48
CA LYS A 63 3.57 -2.01 -9.53
C LYS A 63 4.12 -1.30 -8.31
N VAL A 64 5.28 -1.72 -7.83
CA VAL A 64 5.99 -1.06 -6.72
C VAL A 64 6.20 0.43 -7.01
N SER A 65 6.54 0.78 -8.25
CA SER A 65 6.70 2.16 -8.72
C SER A 65 5.45 3.04 -8.60
N ASP A 66 4.26 2.45 -8.44
CA ASP A 66 3.01 3.22 -8.32
C ASP A 66 2.89 3.93 -6.96
N PHE A 67 3.65 3.48 -5.95
CA PHE A 67 3.58 4.01 -4.59
C PHE A 67 4.93 4.06 -3.84
N TYR A 68 5.97 3.45 -4.39
CA TYR A 68 7.31 3.47 -3.85
C TYR A 68 8.25 4.16 -4.85
N LEU A 69 8.66 5.37 -4.51
CA LEU A 69 9.74 6.06 -5.21
C LEU A 69 11.02 5.82 -4.40
N PRO A 70 12.02 5.09 -4.93
CA PRO A 70 13.30 4.99 -4.26
C PRO A 70 13.83 6.40 -4.04
N MET A 71 14.24 6.73 -2.81
CA MET A 71 14.86 8.03 -2.53
C MET A 71 15.97 8.25 -3.56
N LYS A 72 15.82 9.32 -4.35
CA LYS A 72 16.83 9.75 -5.29
C LYS A 72 18.07 10.09 -4.46
N GLY A 73 19.06 9.20 -4.46
CA GLY A 73 20.35 9.44 -3.83
C GLY A 73 20.89 10.76 -4.38
N ASN A 74 21.18 11.68 -3.46
CA ASN A 74 21.82 12.96 -3.76
C ASN A 74 23.32 12.73 -3.95
#